data_AF-A0A7W9HTX8-F1
#
_entry.id   AF-A0A7W9HTX8-F1
#
_cell.length_a   1.000
_cell.length_b   1.000
_cell.length_c   1.000
_cell.angle_alpha   90.00
_cell.angle_beta   90.00
_cell.angle_gamma   90.00
#
_symmetry.space_group_name_H-M   'P 1'
#
loop_
_entity.id
_entity.type
_entity.pdbx_description
1 polymer ?
#
loop_
_entity_poly.entity_id
_entity_poly.type
_entity_poly.pdbx_seq_one_letter_code
_entity_poly.pdbx_strand_id
1 'polypeptide(L)'
;MSRKTQTPKRRQIVVVRRPQGTPLTMEQQRVVHRCRALPQLLDPLDAELTVSTAVADVRPDEEFWAGLIDHAVSLPSRRNHALLRVLAATLTGRPREWAANAVAPARPALKVGGAWICDRSIDAGYLALICTYTFGDDEHAMVFLIDELSGGEVRTAFVTRDVTTARHRLADQGPLTPIGPEAAHWLLAKSYDRLDRNTDALVNRDVERTRLLAGRRIALAFG
;
A
#
# COMPACT_ATOMS: atom_id res chain seq x y z
N MET A 1 -15.71 45.93 -3.36
CA MET A 1 -16.06 44.55 -2.93
C MET A 1 -14.76 43.77 -2.73
N SER A 2 -14.44 43.39 -1.48
CA SER A 2 -13.11 42.87 -1.11
C SER A 2 -13.13 41.34 -0.98
N ARG A 3 -12.26 40.66 -1.74
CA ARG A 3 -12.01 39.21 -1.69
C ARG A 3 -11.38 38.87 -0.33
N LYS A 4 -12.15 38.24 0.56
CA LYS A 4 -11.61 37.61 1.77
C LYS A 4 -10.81 36.38 1.38
N THR A 5 -9.49 36.48 1.50
CA THR A 5 -8.54 35.38 1.48
C THR A 5 -8.90 34.39 2.60
N GLN A 6 -9.42 33.22 2.24
CA GLN A 6 -9.56 32.12 3.19
C GLN A 6 -8.16 31.58 3.52
N THR A 7 -7.71 31.86 4.74
CA THR A 7 -6.50 31.28 5.31
C THR A 7 -6.69 29.76 5.43
N PRO A 8 -5.81 28.91 4.88
CA PRO A 8 -5.95 27.46 4.99
C PRO A 8 -5.87 27.06 6.47
N LYS A 9 -6.92 26.37 6.95
CA LYS A 9 -6.99 25.79 8.30
C LYS A 9 -5.80 24.84 8.47
N ARG A 10 -4.77 25.29 9.18
CA ARG A 10 -3.60 24.49 9.56
C ARG A 10 -4.12 23.28 10.35
N ARG A 11 -4.02 22.07 9.78
CA ARG A 11 -4.35 20.82 10.49
C ARG A 11 -3.53 20.79 11.78
N GLN A 12 -4.18 20.62 12.93
CA GLN A 12 -3.50 20.43 14.20
C GLN A 12 -2.57 19.22 14.06
N ILE A 13 -1.27 19.45 14.32
CA ILE A 13 -0.30 18.37 14.42
C ILE A 13 -0.61 17.66 15.74
N VAL A 14 -1.44 16.62 15.68
CA VAL A 14 -1.62 15.71 16.81
C VAL A 14 -0.33 14.93 16.94
N VAL A 15 0.47 15.30 17.95
CA VAL A 15 1.58 14.46 18.41
C VAL A 15 0.93 13.36 19.23
N VAL A 16 0.85 12.15 18.68
CA VAL A 16 0.38 10.98 19.44
C VAL A 16 1.40 10.70 20.54
N ARG A 17 1.14 11.23 21.74
CA ARG A 17 1.93 10.91 22.95
C ARG A 17 1.23 9.75 23.65
N ARG A 18 1.70 8.52 23.42
CA ARG A 18 1.35 7.38 24.28
C ARG A 18 2.41 7.19 25.37
N PRO A 19 2.01 6.96 26.63
CA PRO A 19 2.93 6.48 27.65
C PRO A 19 3.55 5.15 27.21
N GLN A 20 4.87 4.99 27.40
CA GLN A 20 5.56 3.74 27.11
C GLN A 20 4.92 2.58 27.89
N GLY A 21 4.71 1.46 27.21
CA GLY A 21 4.12 0.25 27.83
C GLY A 21 2.59 0.26 27.88
N THR A 22 1.93 1.15 27.12
CA THR A 22 0.47 1.09 26.96
C THR A 22 0.07 -0.28 26.37
N PRO A 23 -0.91 -1.00 26.96
CA PRO A 23 -1.37 -2.27 26.42
C PRO A 23 -1.87 -2.13 24.97
N LEU A 24 -1.56 -3.13 24.15
CA LEU A 24 -2.11 -3.20 22.81
C LEU A 24 -3.64 -3.35 22.86
N THR A 25 -4.34 -2.65 21.97
CA THR A 25 -5.77 -2.90 21.74
C THR A 25 -5.96 -4.31 21.14
N MET A 26 -7.18 -4.84 21.21
CA MET A 26 -7.50 -6.15 20.65
C MET A 26 -7.17 -6.25 19.15
N GLU A 27 -7.37 -5.18 18.38
CA GLU A 27 -7.04 -5.13 16.97
C GLU A 27 -5.52 -5.16 16.73
N GLN A 28 -4.76 -4.38 17.50
CA GLN A 28 -3.30 -4.39 17.42
C GLN A 28 -2.73 -5.76 17.80
N GLN A 29 -3.27 -6.41 18.83
CA GLN A 29 -2.89 -7.77 19.23
C GLN A 29 -3.15 -8.79 18.10
N ARG A 30 -4.31 -8.70 17.44
CA ARG A 30 -4.65 -9.56 16.29
C ARG A 30 -3.67 -9.36 15.14
N VAL A 31 -3.29 -8.13 14.83
CA VAL A 31 -2.32 -7.82 13.78
C VAL A 31 -0.95 -8.39 14.11
N VAL A 32 -0.46 -8.17 15.33
CA VAL A 32 0.78 -8.80 15.80
C VAL A 32 0.67 -10.31 15.61
N HIS A 33 -0.41 -10.95 16.08
CA HIS A 33 -0.66 -12.39 15.96
C HIS A 33 -0.58 -12.89 14.51
N ARG A 34 -1.28 -12.24 13.57
CA ARG A 34 -1.27 -12.59 12.15
C ARG A 34 0.12 -12.47 11.52
N CYS A 35 0.95 -11.54 12.01
CA CYS A 35 2.34 -11.35 11.61
C CYS A 35 3.35 -12.30 12.28
N ARG A 36 2.92 -13.40 12.91
CA ARG A 36 3.82 -14.36 13.58
C ARG A 36 4.84 -15.02 12.66
N ALA A 37 4.52 -15.14 11.37
CA ALA A 37 5.36 -15.80 10.36
C ALA A 37 6.45 -14.89 9.77
N LEU A 38 6.45 -13.59 10.07
CA LEU A 38 7.40 -12.63 9.47
C LEU A 38 8.87 -13.04 9.64
N PRO A 39 9.33 -13.55 10.80
CA PRO A 39 10.73 -13.97 10.96
C PRO A 39 11.21 -15.08 10.02
N GLN A 40 10.28 -15.86 9.46
CA GLN A 40 10.55 -17.00 8.59
C GLN A 40 10.44 -16.64 7.11
N LEU A 41 9.85 -15.49 6.78
CA LEU A 41 9.74 -15.03 5.40
C LEU A 41 11.09 -14.49 4.92
N LEU A 42 11.56 -15.07 3.83
CA LEU A 42 12.79 -14.66 3.16
C LEU A 42 12.50 -13.62 2.07
N ASP A 43 11.34 -13.74 1.44
CA ASP A 43 10.90 -12.87 0.36
C ASP A 43 10.33 -11.55 0.91
N PRO A 44 10.87 -10.38 0.49
CA PRO A 44 10.34 -9.08 0.86
C PRO A 44 8.87 -8.90 0.48
N LEU A 45 8.44 -9.38 -0.70
CA LEU A 45 7.05 -9.26 -1.13
C LEU A 45 6.13 -10.06 -0.21
N ASP A 46 6.50 -11.29 0.14
CA ASP A 46 5.68 -12.12 1.05
C ASP A 46 5.54 -11.46 2.42
N ALA A 47 6.60 -10.81 2.91
CA ALA A 47 6.57 -10.07 4.17
C ALA A 47 5.65 -8.85 4.09
N GLU A 48 5.73 -8.07 3.01
CA GLU A 48 4.86 -6.91 2.80
C GLU A 48 3.39 -7.30 2.62
N LEU A 49 3.11 -8.37 1.85
CA LEU A 49 1.76 -8.93 1.69
C LEU A 49 1.21 -9.48 2.99
N THR A 50 2.05 -10.10 3.82
CA THR A 50 1.64 -10.59 5.15
C THR A 50 1.14 -9.45 6.02
N VAL A 51 1.88 -8.33 6.09
CA VAL A 51 1.46 -7.15 6.87
C VAL A 51 0.23 -6.48 6.27
N SER A 52 0.20 -6.30 4.95
CA SER A 52 -0.95 -5.68 4.26
C SER A 52 -2.22 -6.51 4.44
N THR A 53 -2.12 -7.84 4.36
CA THR A 53 -3.24 -8.75 4.66
C THR A 53 -3.63 -8.71 6.13
N ALA A 54 -2.66 -8.61 7.05
CA ALA A 54 -2.93 -8.60 8.48
C ALA A 54 -3.82 -7.42 8.91
N VAL A 55 -3.73 -6.28 8.20
CA VAL A 55 -4.51 -5.07 8.47
C VAL A 55 -5.66 -4.83 7.49
N ALA A 56 -5.95 -5.78 6.59
CA ALA A 56 -6.95 -5.60 5.52
C ALA A 56 -8.36 -5.30 6.06
N ASP A 57 -8.72 -5.88 7.20
CA ASP A 57 -10.00 -5.69 7.91
C ASP A 57 -9.97 -4.57 8.95
N VAL A 58 -8.89 -3.79 9.02
CA VAL A 58 -8.69 -2.69 9.96
C VAL A 58 -8.64 -1.37 9.19
N ARG A 59 -9.13 -0.28 9.80
CA ARG A 59 -8.89 1.09 9.32
C ARG A 59 -7.85 1.74 10.21
N PRO A 60 -6.54 1.47 9.99
CA PRO A 60 -5.51 1.91 10.91
C PRO A 60 -5.30 3.41 10.78
N ASP A 61 -5.48 4.13 11.88
CA ASP A 61 -5.10 5.54 12.01
C ASP A 61 -3.68 5.67 12.58
N GLU A 62 -3.25 6.92 12.80
CA GLU A 62 -1.93 7.17 13.38
C GLU A 62 -1.78 6.61 14.80
N GLU A 63 -2.84 6.59 15.62
CA GLU A 63 -2.76 6.03 16.97
C GLU A 63 -2.58 4.51 16.93
N PHE A 64 -3.29 3.85 16.01
CA PHE A 64 -3.14 2.42 15.77
C PHE A 64 -1.68 2.07 15.45
N TRP A 65 -1.06 2.80 14.52
CA TRP A 65 0.34 2.56 14.16
C TRP A 65 1.32 2.91 15.27
N ALA A 66 1.09 4.02 15.98
CA ALA A 66 1.92 4.42 17.11
C ALA A 66 1.95 3.34 18.19
N GLY A 67 0.80 2.75 18.54
CA GLY A 67 0.73 1.68 19.53
C GLY A 67 1.42 0.38 19.09
N LEU A 68 1.30 -0.01 17.81
CA LEU A 68 2.03 -1.17 17.28
C LEU A 68 3.55 -0.97 17.31
N ILE A 69 4.01 0.22 16.90
CA ILE A 69 5.43 0.55 16.86
C ILE A 69 6.00 0.64 18.27
N ASP A 70 5.32 1.33 19.19
CA ASP A 70 5.73 1.45 20.60
C ASP A 70 5.84 0.08 21.28
N HIS A 71 4.86 -0.81 21.06
CA HIS A 71 4.91 -2.18 21.55
C HIS A 71 6.10 -2.96 20.99
N ALA A 72 6.35 -2.87 19.68
CA ALA A 72 7.43 -3.59 19.04
C ALA A 72 8.81 -3.09 19.50
N VAL A 73 8.95 -1.80 19.78
CA VAL A 73 10.16 -1.19 20.37
C VAL A 73 10.34 -1.61 21.82
N SER A 74 9.26 -1.61 22.61
CA SER A 74 9.29 -1.92 24.04
C SER A 74 9.59 -3.39 24.35
N LEU A 75 9.34 -4.30 23.40
CA LEU A 75 9.58 -5.74 23.55
C LEU A 75 10.47 -6.28 22.41
N PRO A 76 11.79 -6.04 22.44
CA PRO A 76 12.69 -6.48 21.39
C PRO A 76 12.64 -8.00 21.20
N SER A 77 12.31 -8.44 19.99
CA SER A 77 12.31 -9.84 19.59
C SER A 77 12.55 -9.95 18.10
N ARG A 78 12.99 -11.12 17.60
CA ARG A 78 13.18 -11.35 16.15
C ARG A 78 11.91 -11.02 15.36
N ARG A 79 10.73 -11.30 15.94
CA ARG A 79 9.42 -10.98 15.39
C ARG A 79 9.15 -9.47 15.35
N ASN A 80 9.35 -8.77 16.46
CA ASN A 80 9.09 -7.34 16.51
C ASN A 80 10.07 -6.55 15.65
N HIS A 81 11.32 -7.00 15.54
CA HIS A 81 12.28 -6.44 14.58
C HIS A 81 11.85 -6.68 13.13
N ALA A 82 11.38 -7.88 12.78
CA ALA A 82 10.86 -8.16 11.44
C ALA A 82 9.63 -7.30 11.13
N LEU A 83 8.70 -7.17 12.07
CA LEU A 83 7.53 -6.30 11.95
C LEU A 83 7.94 -4.84 11.72
N LEU A 84 8.80 -4.28 12.59
CA LEU A 84 9.27 -2.90 12.45
C LEU A 84 9.96 -2.64 11.10
N ARG A 85 10.77 -3.59 10.61
CA ARG A 85 11.40 -3.49 9.28
C ARG A 85 10.38 -3.44 8.16
N VAL A 86 9.38 -4.32 8.19
CA VAL A 86 8.33 -4.31 7.18
C VAL A 86 7.51 -3.03 7.28
N LEU A 87 7.14 -2.56 8.49
CA LEU A 87 6.41 -1.30 8.67
C LEU A 87 7.20 -0.08 8.16
N ALA A 88 8.49 -0.01 8.46
CA ALA A 88 9.38 1.04 7.95
C ALA A 88 9.48 1.02 6.41
N ALA A 89 9.31 -0.15 5.79
CA ALA A 89 9.26 -0.30 4.36
C ALA A 89 7.88 0.06 3.80
N THR A 90 6.77 -0.47 4.35
CA THR A 90 5.42 -0.43 3.77
C THR A 90 4.63 0.84 4.08
N LEU A 91 4.82 1.45 5.25
CA LEU A 91 4.02 2.59 5.66
C LEU A 91 4.42 3.86 4.90
N THR A 92 3.53 4.85 4.93
CA THR A 92 3.75 6.19 4.37
C THR A 92 3.55 7.24 5.47
N GLY A 93 4.04 8.47 5.23
CA GLY A 93 3.91 9.58 6.17
C GLY A 93 4.58 9.34 7.54
N ARG A 94 4.02 9.94 8.59
CA ARG A 94 4.58 9.90 9.97
C ARG A 94 4.75 8.49 10.54
N PRO A 95 3.79 7.55 10.39
CA PRO A 95 3.99 6.17 10.85
C PRO A 95 5.24 5.48 10.28
N ARG A 96 5.59 5.77 9.03
CA ARG A 96 6.83 5.28 8.40
C ARG A 96 8.05 5.84 9.12
N GLU A 97 8.06 7.14 9.40
CA GLU A 97 9.17 7.80 10.09
C GLU A 97 9.38 7.22 11.48
N TRP A 98 8.30 6.98 12.24
CA TRP A 98 8.39 6.34 13.56
C TRP A 98 9.00 4.93 13.47
N ALA A 99 8.56 4.11 12.52
CA ALA A 99 9.12 2.78 12.32
C ALA A 99 10.58 2.84 11.84
N ALA A 100 10.92 3.73 10.92
CA ALA A 100 12.28 3.90 10.40
C ALA A 100 13.26 4.49 11.42
N ASN A 101 12.78 5.24 12.41
CA ASN A 101 13.60 5.68 13.53
C ASN A 101 13.88 4.54 14.53
N ALA A 102 13.00 3.53 14.57
CA ALA A 102 13.14 2.35 15.42
C ALA A 102 14.04 1.25 14.79
N VAL A 103 14.17 1.21 13.47
CA VAL A 103 15.03 0.24 12.76
C VAL A 103 15.72 0.85 11.55
N ALA A 104 16.96 0.42 11.28
CA ALA A 104 17.65 0.82 10.06
C ALA A 104 16.78 0.51 8.81
N PRO A 105 16.69 1.44 7.84
CA PRO A 105 15.90 1.24 6.63
C PRO A 105 16.29 -0.06 5.92
N ALA A 106 15.30 -0.81 5.43
CA ALA A 106 15.55 -1.93 4.55
C ALA A 106 16.23 -1.41 3.27
N ARG A 107 17.48 -1.82 3.06
CA ARG A 107 18.16 -1.73 1.77
C ARG A 107 18.07 -3.09 1.10
N PRO A 108 17.93 -3.13 -0.23
CA PRO A 108 17.88 -2.01 -1.18
C PRO A 108 16.53 -1.26 -1.18
N ALA A 109 16.53 0.00 -1.65
CA ALA A 109 15.29 0.77 -1.78
C ALA A 109 14.46 0.28 -2.97
N LEU A 110 13.14 0.42 -2.89
CA LEU A 110 12.26 0.10 -4.01
C LEU A 110 12.46 1.09 -5.16
N LYS A 111 12.50 0.58 -6.39
CA LYS A 111 12.54 1.37 -7.62
C LYS A 111 11.27 1.15 -8.44
N VAL A 112 10.78 2.22 -9.05
CA VAL A 112 9.67 2.14 -10.01
C VAL A 112 10.21 1.60 -11.33
N GLY A 113 9.53 0.59 -11.88
CA GLY A 113 9.82 0.00 -13.18
C GLY A 113 8.91 0.53 -14.30
N GLY A 114 8.63 -0.32 -15.28
CA GLY A 114 7.69 -0.03 -16.36
C GLY A 114 6.23 -0.12 -15.93
N ALA A 115 5.37 0.57 -16.69
CA ALA A 115 3.93 0.53 -16.53
C ALA A 115 3.21 0.40 -17.87
N TRP A 116 2.08 -0.31 -17.86
CA TRP A 116 1.27 -0.53 -19.07
C TRP A 116 -0.21 -0.55 -18.75
N ILE A 117 -1.03 -0.21 -19.75
CA ILE A 117 -2.48 -0.33 -19.69
C ILE A 117 -2.99 -1.28 -20.77
N CYS A 118 -4.01 -2.07 -20.42
CA CYS A 118 -4.88 -2.75 -21.36
C CYS A 118 -6.25 -2.07 -21.23
N ASP A 119 -6.60 -1.24 -22.21
CA ASP A 119 -7.86 -0.51 -22.20
C ASP A 119 -8.94 -1.32 -22.91
N ARG A 120 -9.94 -1.77 -22.13
CA ARG A 120 -11.14 -2.46 -22.59
C ARG A 120 -12.39 -1.71 -22.13
N SER A 121 -12.27 -0.41 -21.87
CA SER A 121 -13.36 0.41 -21.31
C SER A 121 -14.59 0.42 -22.20
N ILE A 122 -14.41 0.50 -23.52
CA ILE A 122 -15.50 0.48 -24.50
C ILE A 122 -16.13 -0.92 -24.62
N ASP A 123 -15.30 -1.96 -24.72
CA ASP A 123 -15.77 -3.30 -25.07
C ASP A 123 -16.27 -4.11 -23.85
N ALA A 124 -15.67 -3.89 -22.69
CA ALA A 124 -15.88 -4.71 -21.49
C ALA A 124 -15.97 -3.88 -20.20
N GLY A 125 -15.91 -2.55 -20.29
CA GLY A 125 -16.13 -1.67 -19.15
C GLY A 125 -14.97 -1.56 -18.16
N TYR A 126 -13.78 -2.08 -18.48
CA TYR A 126 -12.64 -2.05 -17.56
C TYR A 126 -11.35 -1.55 -18.22
N LEU A 127 -10.46 -1.04 -17.38
CA LEU A 127 -9.08 -0.75 -17.70
C LEU A 127 -8.18 -1.57 -16.78
N ALA A 128 -7.28 -2.37 -17.35
CA ALA A 128 -6.27 -3.06 -16.57
C ALA A 128 -4.97 -2.26 -16.56
N LEU A 129 -4.44 -1.99 -15.37
CA LEU A 129 -3.16 -1.29 -15.16
C LEU A 129 -2.16 -2.26 -14.56
N ILE A 130 -0.97 -2.36 -15.14
CA ILE A 130 0.16 -3.09 -14.56
C ILE A 130 1.31 -2.12 -14.30
N CYS A 131 1.84 -2.15 -13.08
CA CYS A 131 3.04 -1.42 -12.67
C CYS A 131 4.07 -2.39 -12.13
N THR A 132 5.31 -2.26 -12.57
CA THR A 132 6.43 -3.06 -12.08
C THR A 132 7.26 -2.28 -11.08
N TYR A 133 7.80 -2.98 -10.09
CA TYR A 133 8.66 -2.43 -9.06
C TYR A 133 9.78 -3.40 -8.74
N THR A 134 10.98 -2.87 -8.57
CA THR A 134 12.15 -3.66 -8.25
C THR A 134 12.57 -3.41 -6.80
N PHE A 135 12.74 -4.48 -6.03
CA PHE A 135 13.36 -4.46 -4.71
C PHE A 135 14.64 -5.29 -4.77
N GLY A 136 15.79 -4.62 -4.88
CA GLY A 136 17.06 -5.33 -5.07
C GLY A 136 17.13 -5.95 -6.43
N ASP A 137 17.21 -7.28 -6.47
CA ASP A 137 17.24 -8.07 -7.71
C ASP A 137 15.85 -8.64 -8.06
N ASP A 138 14.86 -8.48 -7.17
CA ASP A 138 13.52 -9.03 -7.33
C ASP A 138 12.57 -8.01 -7.98
N GLU A 139 12.03 -8.37 -9.15
CA GLU A 139 10.99 -7.60 -9.83
C GLU A 139 9.60 -8.14 -9.48
N HIS A 140 8.67 -7.22 -9.25
CA HIS A 140 7.29 -7.50 -8.91
C HIS A 140 6.35 -6.72 -9.80
N ALA A 141 5.28 -7.36 -10.28
CA ALA A 141 4.18 -6.70 -10.95
C ALA A 141 3.01 -6.54 -9.98
N MET A 142 2.49 -5.32 -9.88
CA MET A 142 1.16 -5.07 -9.32
C MET A 142 0.20 -4.84 -10.48
N VAL A 143 -0.91 -5.58 -10.46
CA VAL A 143 -1.96 -5.50 -11.47
C VAL A 143 -3.24 -5.00 -10.81
N PHE A 144 -3.87 -4.02 -11.42
CA PHE A 144 -5.10 -3.39 -10.97
C PHE A 144 -6.14 -3.46 -12.08
N LEU A 145 -7.34 -3.90 -11.74
CA LEU A 145 -8.51 -3.83 -12.61
C LEU A 145 -9.36 -2.66 -12.16
N ILE A 146 -9.43 -1.64 -13.00
CA ILE A 146 -10.21 -0.43 -12.81
C ILE A 146 -11.52 -0.59 -13.57
N ASP A 147 -12.63 -0.55 -12.86
CA ASP A 147 -13.96 -0.63 -13.44
C ASP A 147 -14.42 0.77 -13.85
N GLU A 148 -14.43 1.02 -15.16
CA GLU A 148 -14.83 2.31 -15.74
C GLU A 148 -16.35 2.49 -15.78
N LEU A 149 -17.14 1.41 -15.75
CA LEU A 149 -18.60 1.51 -15.63
C LEU A 149 -19.03 2.00 -14.25
N SER A 150 -18.27 1.61 -13.23
CA SER A 150 -18.45 2.08 -11.84
C SER A 150 -17.68 3.37 -11.54
N GLY A 151 -17.42 4.20 -12.54
CA GLY A 151 -16.78 5.50 -12.37
C GLY A 151 -15.25 5.47 -12.22
N GLY A 152 -14.61 4.34 -12.53
CA GLY A 152 -13.17 4.15 -12.58
C GLY A 152 -12.54 3.84 -11.23
N GLU A 153 -13.14 2.90 -10.49
CA GLU A 153 -12.70 2.41 -9.18
C GLU A 153 -11.86 1.14 -9.30
N VAL A 154 -10.88 0.94 -8.41
CA VAL A 154 -10.14 -0.34 -8.35
C VAL A 154 -11.05 -1.42 -7.76
N ARG A 155 -11.42 -2.42 -8.57
CA ARG A 155 -12.30 -3.53 -8.13
C ARG A 155 -11.56 -4.81 -7.82
N THR A 156 -10.44 -5.04 -8.49
CA THR A 156 -9.54 -6.17 -8.24
C THR A 156 -8.11 -5.69 -8.32
N ALA A 157 -7.25 -6.21 -7.45
CA ALA A 157 -5.83 -5.96 -7.48
C ALA A 157 -5.08 -7.20 -7.04
N PHE A 158 -3.93 -7.50 -7.63
CA PHE A 158 -3.05 -8.56 -7.14
C PHE A 158 -1.59 -8.22 -7.41
N VAL A 159 -0.70 -8.95 -6.75
CA VAL A 159 0.75 -8.77 -6.88
C VAL A 159 1.37 -10.12 -7.25
N THR A 160 2.36 -10.10 -8.12
CA THR A 160 3.07 -11.31 -8.56
C THR A 160 4.54 -11.03 -8.85
N ARG A 161 5.36 -12.07 -8.71
CA ARG A 161 6.77 -12.10 -9.15
C ARG A 161 6.91 -12.49 -10.61
N ASP A 162 5.90 -13.15 -11.18
CA ASP A 162 5.93 -13.57 -12.57
C ASP A 162 5.45 -12.44 -13.48
N VAL A 163 6.31 -11.42 -13.59
CA VAL A 163 6.06 -10.19 -14.37
C VAL A 163 5.79 -10.51 -15.83
N THR A 164 6.58 -11.42 -16.41
CA THR A 164 6.46 -11.82 -17.81
C THR A 164 5.12 -12.50 -18.07
N THR A 165 4.73 -13.48 -17.25
CA THR A 165 3.42 -14.12 -17.39
C THR A 165 2.28 -13.13 -17.16
N ALA A 166 2.39 -12.22 -16.19
CA ALA A 166 1.38 -11.20 -15.96
C ALA A 166 1.17 -10.30 -17.19
N ARG A 167 2.27 -9.86 -17.82
CA ARG A 167 2.23 -9.06 -19.04
C ARG A 167 1.66 -9.83 -20.23
N HIS A 168 2.06 -11.08 -20.44
CA HIS A 168 1.52 -11.90 -21.52
C HIS A 168 0.02 -12.15 -21.34
N ARG A 169 -0.41 -12.56 -20.14
CA ARG A 169 -1.84 -12.81 -19.87
C ARG A 169 -2.71 -11.56 -20.04
N LEU A 170 -2.18 -10.38 -19.70
CA LEU A 170 -2.89 -9.12 -19.96
C LEU A 170 -2.91 -8.77 -21.45
N ALA A 171 -1.83 -9.02 -22.19
CA ALA A 171 -1.77 -8.81 -23.63
C ALA A 171 -2.76 -9.72 -24.39
N ASP A 172 -3.04 -10.92 -23.87
CA ASP A 172 -4.08 -11.81 -24.43
C ASP A 172 -5.50 -11.22 -24.31
N GLN A 173 -5.71 -10.25 -23.40
CA GLN A 173 -7.01 -9.58 -23.24
C GLN A 173 -7.15 -8.36 -24.16
N GLY A 174 -6.07 -7.85 -24.76
CA GLY A 174 -6.10 -6.67 -25.63
C GLY A 174 -4.74 -5.96 -25.70
N PRO A 175 -4.63 -4.90 -26.53
CA PRO A 175 -3.38 -4.18 -26.72
C PRO A 175 -2.83 -3.64 -25.39
N LEU A 176 -1.58 -4.02 -25.10
CA LEU A 176 -0.87 -3.58 -23.90
C LEU A 176 -0.03 -2.34 -24.24
N THR A 177 -0.54 -1.16 -23.93
CA THR A 177 0.10 0.12 -24.26
C THR A 177 1.02 0.56 -23.12
N PRO A 178 2.32 0.82 -23.38
CA PRO A 178 3.20 1.37 -22.37
C PRO A 178 2.77 2.79 -21.99
N ILE A 179 2.82 3.10 -20.70
CA ILE A 179 2.54 4.43 -20.18
C ILE A 179 3.67 4.89 -19.25
N GLY A 180 3.81 6.20 -19.10
CA GLY A 180 4.76 6.78 -18.15
C GLY A 180 4.42 6.35 -16.71
N PRO A 181 5.41 6.06 -15.85
CA PRO A 181 5.17 5.68 -14.47
C PRO A 181 4.35 6.73 -13.71
N GLU A 182 4.60 8.03 -13.92
CA GLU A 182 3.85 9.10 -13.28
C GLU A 182 2.35 9.05 -13.64
N ALA A 183 2.04 8.84 -14.92
CA ALA A 183 0.67 8.69 -15.40
C ALA A 183 -0.02 7.46 -14.80
N ALA A 184 0.71 6.34 -14.69
CA ALA A 184 0.21 5.11 -14.08
C ALA A 184 -0.18 5.32 -12.61
N HIS A 185 0.70 5.95 -11.83
CA HIS A 185 0.44 6.20 -10.41
C HIS A 185 -0.61 7.28 -10.19
N TRP A 186 -0.74 8.26 -11.09
CA TRP A 186 -1.84 9.23 -11.05
C TRP A 186 -3.19 8.55 -11.29
N LEU A 187 -3.27 7.67 -12.29
CA LEU A 187 -4.47 6.88 -12.55
C LEU A 187 -4.83 6.02 -11.34
N LEU A 188 -3.84 5.32 -10.78
CA LEU A 188 -4.04 4.49 -9.59
C LEU A 188 -4.52 5.30 -8.38
N ALA A 189 -3.88 6.44 -8.10
CA ALA A 189 -4.27 7.33 -7.01
C ALA A 189 -5.70 7.85 -7.17
N LYS A 190 -6.08 8.25 -8.39
CA LYS A 190 -7.44 8.69 -8.71
C LYS A 190 -8.47 7.57 -8.50
N SER A 191 -8.16 6.34 -8.93
CA SER A 191 -9.06 5.21 -8.78
C SER A 191 -9.23 4.76 -7.33
N TYR A 192 -8.18 4.86 -6.50
CA TYR A 192 -8.28 4.64 -5.06
C TYR A 192 -9.03 5.77 -4.33
N ASP A 193 -8.84 7.05 -4.70
CA ASP A 193 -9.60 8.17 -4.13
C ASP A 193 -11.11 8.01 -4.40
N ARG A 194 -11.48 7.53 -5.59
CA ARG A 194 -12.88 7.19 -5.91
C ARG A 194 -13.40 6.05 -5.05
N LEU A 195 -12.62 4.98 -4.92
CA LEU A 195 -12.95 3.84 -4.06
C LEU A 195 -13.18 4.26 -2.60
N ASP A 196 -12.28 5.08 -2.05
CA ASP A 196 -12.38 5.55 -0.66
C ASP A 196 -13.60 6.46 -0.42
N ARG A 197 -14.10 7.15 -1.45
CA ARG A 197 -15.33 7.96 -1.37
C ARG A 197 -16.60 7.12 -1.52
N ASN A 198 -16.52 5.93 -2.11
CA ASN A 198 -17.66 5.05 -2.31
C ASN A 198 -17.70 3.97 -1.21
N THR A 199 -18.25 4.33 -0.06
CA THR A 199 -18.29 3.44 1.13
C THR A 199 -19.15 2.19 0.96
N ASP A 200 -20.01 2.17 -0.05
CA ASP A 200 -20.93 1.06 -0.35
C ASP A 200 -20.39 0.13 -1.45
N ALA A 201 -19.22 0.44 -2.03
CA ALA A 201 -18.61 -0.38 -3.06
C ALA A 201 -18.23 -1.76 -2.49
N LEU A 202 -18.81 -2.82 -3.07
CA LEU A 202 -18.31 -4.18 -2.87
C LEU A 202 -16.94 -4.31 -3.53
N VAL A 203 -15.89 -4.35 -2.71
CA VAL A 203 -14.51 -4.47 -3.17
C VAL A 203 -14.04 -5.92 -3.00
N ASN A 204 -13.26 -6.41 -3.96
CA ASN A 204 -12.60 -7.71 -3.81
C ASN A 204 -11.61 -7.67 -2.63
N ARG A 205 -11.58 -8.74 -1.84
CA ARG A 205 -10.61 -8.94 -0.74
C ARG A 205 -9.17 -8.72 -1.18
N ASP A 206 -8.83 -8.96 -2.44
CA ASP A 206 -7.45 -8.75 -2.91
C ASP A 206 -7.07 -7.26 -2.99
N VAL A 207 -8.03 -6.35 -3.18
CA VAL A 207 -7.80 -4.90 -3.07
C VAL A 207 -7.51 -4.52 -1.62
N GLU A 208 -8.28 -5.07 -0.67
CA GLU A 208 -8.03 -4.85 0.76
C GLU A 208 -6.66 -5.40 1.17
N ARG A 209 -6.32 -6.61 0.72
CA ARG A 209 -5.03 -7.27 0.98
C ARG A 209 -3.84 -6.51 0.41
N THR A 210 -4.02 -5.71 -0.64
CA THR A 210 -2.92 -4.99 -1.32
C THR A 210 -2.90 -3.50 -1.02
N ARG A 211 -3.78 -3.01 -0.13
CA ARG A 211 -3.97 -1.58 0.14
C ARG A 211 -2.69 -0.87 0.61
N LEU A 212 -1.94 -1.44 1.57
CA LEU A 212 -0.70 -0.81 2.04
C LEU A 212 0.35 -0.76 0.93
N LEU A 213 0.44 -1.82 0.13
CA LEU A 213 1.35 -1.88 -1.01
C LEU A 213 1.00 -0.78 -2.03
N ALA A 214 -0.26 -0.68 -2.44
CA ALA A 214 -0.71 0.33 -3.38
C ALA A 214 -0.42 1.76 -2.87
N GLY A 215 -0.73 2.04 -1.61
CA GLY A 215 -0.45 3.33 -0.98
C GLY A 215 1.04 3.68 -0.98
N ARG A 216 1.92 2.72 -0.66
CA ARG A 216 3.36 2.92 -0.74
C ARG A 216 3.84 3.21 -2.16
N ARG A 217 3.34 2.47 -3.15
CA ARG A 217 3.78 2.64 -4.54
C ARG A 217 3.37 4.01 -5.07
N ILE A 218 2.15 4.47 -4.76
CA ILE A 218 1.69 5.83 -5.05
C ILE A 218 2.65 6.85 -4.42
N ALA A 219 2.97 6.73 -3.13
CA ALA A 219 3.89 7.66 -2.47
C ALA A 219 5.25 7.71 -3.16
N LEU A 220 5.84 6.55 -3.48
CA LEU A 220 7.13 6.50 -4.17
C LEU A 220 7.16 7.21 -5.53
N ALA A 221 6.04 7.27 -6.24
CA ALA A 221 5.95 7.95 -7.52
C ALA A 221 5.75 9.47 -7.40
N PHE A 222 5.25 9.96 -6.25
CA PHE A 222 4.96 11.37 -6.02
C PHE A 222 5.93 12.08 -5.07
N GLY A 223 6.77 11.34 -4.33
CA GLY A 223 7.78 11.88 -3.39
C GLY A 223 7.33 11.85 -1.93
#